data_AF-A0AAD6P2F9-F1
#
_entry.id   AF-A0AAD6P2F9-F1
#
_cell.length_a   1.000
_cell.length_b   1.000
_cell.length_c   1.000
_cell.angle_alpha   90.00
_cell.angle_beta   90.00
_cell.angle_gamma   90.00
#
_symmetry.space_group_name_H-M   'P 1'
#
loop_
_entity.id
_entity.type
_entity.pdbx_description
1 polymer ?
#
loop_
_entity_poly.entity_id
_entity_poly.type
_entity_poly.pdbx_seq_one_letter_code
_entity_poly.pdbx_strand_id
1 'polypeptide(L)'
;MNSAFSEQILADKLAKLNGTQQCIESLSRWCIHHRSKAELAVETWDKQFHNSDMLKKVPLLYLANDILQNSKRKGNEFVAEFWKVLPAALKNVV
;
A
#
# COMPACT_ATOMS: atom_id res chain seq x y z
N MET A 1 -19.42 8.63 5.11
CA MET A 1 -18.47 9.10 6.14
C MET A 1 -17.10 9.22 5.48
N ASN A 2 -16.59 10.44 5.27
CA ASN A 2 -15.22 10.66 4.83
C ASN A 2 -14.29 10.27 5.98
N SER A 3 -13.81 9.03 5.98
CA SER A 3 -12.74 8.60 6.89
C SER A 3 -11.56 9.54 6.67
N ALA A 4 -11.07 10.20 7.71
CA ALA A 4 -9.83 10.97 7.59
C ALA A 4 -8.71 10.05 7.11
N PHE A 5 -7.91 10.53 6.15
CA PHE A 5 -6.71 9.86 5.67
C PHE A 5 -5.50 10.56 6.29
N SER A 6 -4.69 9.83 7.06
CA SER A 6 -3.44 10.31 7.63
C SER A 6 -2.39 9.21 7.62
N GLU A 7 -1.11 9.60 7.70
CA GLU A 7 0.02 8.66 7.80
C GLU A 7 -0.16 7.69 8.96
N GLN A 8 -0.52 8.19 10.15
CA GLN A 8 -0.72 7.35 11.35
C GLN A 8 -1.82 6.30 11.15
N ILE A 9 -2.97 6.70 10.59
CA ILE A 9 -4.08 5.77 10.34
C ILE A 9 -3.67 4.69 9.35
N LEU A 10 -2.92 5.06 8.30
CA LEU A 10 -2.42 4.10 7.34
C LEU A 10 -1.37 3.17 7.96
N ALA A 11 -0.41 3.70 8.73
CA ALA A 11 0.59 2.92 9.43
C ALA A 11 -0.07 1.88 10.36
N ASP A 12 -1.08 2.27 11.13
CA ASP A 12 -1.83 1.35 12.00
C ASP A 12 -2.55 0.25 11.20
N LYS A 13 -3.10 0.59 10.03
CA LYS A 13 -3.74 -0.39 9.13
C LYS A 13 -2.72 -1.34 8.52
N LEU A 14 -1.55 -0.84 8.10
CA LEU A 14 -0.45 -1.65 7.57
C LEU A 14 0.12 -2.58 8.65
N ALA A 15 0.27 -2.10 9.89
CA ALA A 15 0.70 -2.91 11.03
C ALA A 15 -0.26 -4.07 11.32
N LYS A 16 -1.55 -3.91 11.05
CA LYS A 16 -2.58 -4.96 11.21
C LYS A 16 -2.82 -5.81 9.95
N LEU A 17 -2.23 -5.44 8.81
CA LEU A 17 -2.37 -6.17 7.54
C LEU A 17 -1.94 -7.63 7.69
N ASN A 18 -2.74 -8.54 7.17
CA ASN A 18 -2.42 -9.96 7.10
C ASN A 18 -2.65 -10.49 5.67
N GLY A 19 -2.26 -11.73 5.42
CA GLY A 19 -2.33 -12.35 4.09
C GLY A 19 -3.74 -12.75 3.62
N THR A 20 -4.80 -12.47 4.38
CA THR A 20 -6.17 -12.81 3.94
C THR A 20 -6.64 -11.85 2.85
N GLN A 21 -7.31 -12.39 1.84
CA GLN A 21 -7.84 -11.62 0.71
C GLN A 21 -8.76 -10.47 1.18
N GLN A 22 -9.65 -10.74 2.12
CA GLN A 22 -10.57 -9.73 2.66
C GLN A 22 -9.84 -8.54 3.30
N CYS A 23 -8.74 -8.79 4.03
CA CYS A 23 -7.95 -7.74 4.65
C CYS A 23 -7.25 -6.86 3.60
N ILE A 24 -6.63 -7.51 2.62
CA ILE A 24 -5.91 -6.86 1.51
C ILE A 24 -6.87 -6.01 0.67
N GLU A 25 -7.99 -6.59 0.19
CA GLU A 25 -8.96 -5.88 -0.65
C GLU A 25 -9.65 -4.72 0.09
N SER A 26 -9.91 -4.87 1.39
CA SER A 26 -10.52 -3.81 2.19
C SER A 26 -9.58 -2.61 2.35
N LEU A 27 -8.29 -2.86 2.61
CA LEU A 27 -7.31 -1.80 2.70
C LEU A 27 -7.02 -1.17 1.33
N SER A 28 -6.89 -1.99 0.28
CA SER A 28 -6.71 -1.53 -1.09
C SER A 28 -7.83 -0.58 -1.54
N ARG A 29 -9.10 -0.97 -1.33
CA ARG A 29 -10.26 -0.10 -1.63
C ARG A 29 -10.21 1.22 -0.86
N TRP A 30 -9.79 1.20 0.40
CA TRP A 30 -9.65 2.41 1.21
C TRP A 30 -8.54 3.32 0.68
N CYS A 31 -7.38 2.78 0.28
CA CYS A 31 -6.32 3.54 -0.36
C CYS A 31 -6.77 4.13 -1.70
N ILE A 32 -7.41 3.33 -2.56
CA ILE A 32 -7.90 3.75 -3.87
C ILE A 32 -8.98 4.84 -3.74
N HIS A 33 -9.83 4.79 -2.71
CA HIS A 33 -10.80 5.85 -2.42
C HIS A 33 -10.12 7.19 -2.13
N HIS A 34 -8.97 7.16 -1.45
CA HIS A 34 -8.17 8.34 -1.11
C HIS A 34 -6.99 8.55 -2.07
N ARG A 35 -7.14 8.23 -3.36
CA ARG A 35 -6.07 8.34 -4.36
C ARG A 35 -5.42 9.73 -4.50
N SER A 36 -6.11 10.81 -4.09
CA SER A 36 -5.50 12.14 -4.00
C SER A 36 -4.37 12.24 -2.97
N LYS A 37 -4.22 11.20 -2.13
CA LYS A 37 -3.16 11.00 -1.14
C LYS A 37 -2.22 9.85 -1.51
N ALA A 38 -2.14 9.48 -2.80
CA ALA A 38 -1.31 8.36 -3.26
C ALA A 38 0.16 8.48 -2.85
N GLU A 39 0.75 9.67 -2.94
CA GLU A 39 2.13 9.95 -2.53
C GLU A 39 2.34 9.57 -1.05
N LEU A 40 1.57 10.17 -0.15
CA LEU A 40 1.60 9.85 1.28
C LEU A 40 1.36 8.36 1.55
N ALA A 41 0.45 7.74 0.80
CA ALA A 41 0.13 6.32 0.96
C ALA A 41 1.33 5.42 0.62
N VAL A 42 1.99 5.70 -0.49
CA VAL A 42 3.14 4.93 -0.98
C VAL A 42 4.37 5.19 -0.10
N GLU A 43 4.61 6.43 0.32
CA GLU A 43 5.69 6.75 1.27
C GLU A 43 5.51 6.01 2.60
N THR A 44 4.29 5.97 3.14
CA THR A 44 4.00 5.24 4.38
C THR A 44 4.20 3.75 4.19
N TRP A 45 3.74 3.20 3.05
CA TRP A 45 3.95 1.80 2.69
C TRP A 45 5.45 1.46 2.61
N ASP A 46 6.25 2.31 1.98
CA ASP A 46 7.68 2.11 1.79
C ASP A 46 8.42 2.10 3.13
N LYS A 47 8.15 3.09 4.00
CA LYS A 47 8.66 3.11 5.38
C LYS A 47 8.32 1.83 6.13
N GLN A 48 7.08 1.36 6.05
CA GLN A 48 6.65 0.13 6.74
C GLN A 48 7.31 -1.12 6.14
N PHE A 49 7.45 -1.17 4.82
CA PHE A 49 8.07 -2.28 4.12
C PHE A 49 9.54 -2.47 4.51
N HIS A 50 10.30 -1.37 4.56
CA HIS A 50 11.72 -1.39 4.94
C HIS A 50 11.96 -1.74 6.42
N ASN A 51 11.01 -1.43 7.31
CA ASN A 51 11.08 -1.75 8.73
C ASN A 51 10.47 -3.12 9.10
N SER A 52 9.94 -3.86 8.11
CA SER A 52 9.24 -5.13 8.32
C SER A 52 10.13 -6.36 8.10
N ASP A 53 9.79 -7.45 8.77
CA ASP A 53 10.34 -8.78 8.47
C ASP A 53 9.73 -9.40 7.21
N MET A 54 10.25 -10.56 6.77
CA MET A 54 9.78 -11.20 5.54
C MET A 54 8.31 -11.62 5.61
N LEU A 55 7.84 -12.09 6.77
CA LEU A 55 6.45 -12.50 6.99
C LEU A 55 5.48 -11.35 6.78
N LYS A 56 5.88 -10.13 7.15
CA LYS A 56 5.08 -8.93 6.97
C LYS A 56 5.26 -8.28 5.60
N LYS A 57 6.42 -8.40 4.98
CA LYS A 57 6.71 -7.91 3.62
C LYS A 57 5.81 -8.57 2.55
N VAL A 58 5.52 -9.87 2.67
CA VAL A 58 4.68 -10.56 1.67
C VAL A 58 3.26 -9.98 1.59
N PRO A 59 2.49 -9.83 2.68
CA PRO A 59 1.20 -9.13 2.65
C PRO A 59 1.28 -7.69 2.14
N LEU A 60 2.36 -6.95 2.44
CA LEU A 60 2.56 -5.60 1.94
C LEU A 60 2.73 -5.57 0.41
N LEU A 61 3.41 -6.56 -0.18
CA LEU A 61 3.50 -6.71 -1.63
C LEU A 61 2.16 -7.08 -2.25
N TYR A 62 1.38 -7.96 -1.61
CA TYR A 62 0.03 -8.27 -2.09
C TYR A 62 -0.88 -7.04 -2.09
N LEU A 63 -0.78 -6.20 -1.07
CA LEU A 63 -1.48 -4.91 -1.06
C LEU A 63 -1.02 -3.98 -2.19
N ALA A 64 0.28 -3.81 -2.39
CA ALA A 64 0.80 -2.97 -3.47
C ALA A 64 0.32 -3.46 -4.84
N ASN A 65 0.36 -4.77 -5.06
CA ASN A 65 -0.14 -5.41 -6.27
C ASN A 65 -1.64 -5.15 -6.47
N ASP A 66 -2.47 -5.37 -5.44
CA ASP A 66 -3.91 -5.15 -5.55
C ASP A 66 -4.25 -3.69 -5.84
N ILE A 67 -3.58 -2.74 -5.16
CA ILE A 67 -3.75 -1.30 -5.43
C ILE A 67 -3.36 -0.97 -6.87
N LEU A 68 -2.21 -1.46 -7.36
CA LEU A 68 -1.74 -1.20 -8.72
C LEU A 68 -2.68 -1.75 -9.79
N GLN A 69 -3.25 -2.93 -9.57
CA GLN A 69 -4.17 -3.55 -10.53
C GLN A 69 -5.53 -2.84 -10.55
N ASN A 70 -6.05 -2.45 -9.38
CA ASN A 70 -7.40 -1.91 -9.24
C ASN A 70 -7.47 -0.38 -9.37
N SER A 71 -6.38 0.36 -9.13
CA SER A 71 -6.35 1.82 -9.24
C SER A 71 -6.35 2.33 -10.68
N LYS A 72 -5.75 1.60 -11.63
CA LYS A 72 -5.60 2.00 -13.05
C LYS A 72 -6.91 2.39 -13.73
N ARG A 73 -8.03 1.77 -13.34
CA ARG A 73 -9.36 2.10 -13.88
C ARG A 73 -9.87 3.48 -13.44
N LYS A 74 -9.30 4.03 -12.36
CA LYS A 74 -9.67 5.33 -11.79
C LYS A 74 -8.63 6.39 -12.13
N GLY A 75 -7.35 6.04 -12.13
CA GLY A 75 -6.24 6.93 -12.50
C GLY A 75 -4.87 6.28 -12.27
N ASN A 76 -3.82 7.01 -12.63
CA ASN A 76 -2.44 6.53 -12.61
C ASN A 76 -1.62 7.03 -11.40
N GLU A 77 -2.25 7.68 -10.43
CA GLU A 77 -1.58 8.29 -9.27
C GLU A 77 -0.77 7.24 -8.49
N PHE A 78 -1.40 6.13 -8.13
CA PHE A 78 -0.70 5.03 -7.45
C PHE A 78 0.38 4.37 -8.33
N VAL A 79 0.17 4.28 -9.64
CA VAL A 79 1.15 3.71 -10.57
C VAL A 79 2.42 4.56 -10.58
N ALA A 80 2.26 5.89 -10.69
CA ALA A 80 3.37 6.83 -10.69
C ALA A 80 4.16 6.80 -9.39
N GLU A 81 3.47 6.73 -8.24
CA GLU A 81 4.12 6.72 -6.93
C GLU A 81 4.82 5.38 -6.63
N PHE A 82 4.16 4.24 -6.85
CA PHE A 82 4.78 2.93 -6.61
C PHE A 82 5.98 2.66 -7.52
N TRP A 83 6.02 3.24 -8.73
CA TRP A 83 7.17 3.10 -9.63
C TRP A 83 8.46 3.66 -9.04
N LYS A 84 8.37 4.65 -8.14
CA LYS A 84 9.54 5.26 -7.46
C LYS A 84 10.17 4.32 -6.43
N VAL A 85 9.37 3.45 -5.79
CA VAL A 85 9.80 2.67 -4.61
C VAL A 85 9.92 1.16 -4.86
N LEU A 86 9.06 0.57 -5.72
CA LEU A 86 9.03 -0.87 -5.95
C LEU A 86 10.36 -1.47 -6.44
N PRO A 87 11.12 -0.84 -7.34
CA PRO A 87 12.40 -1.40 -7.78
C PRO A 87 13.40 -1.59 -6.63
N ALA A 88 13.41 -0.68 -5.64
CA ALA A 88 14.27 -0.80 -4.47
C ALA A 88 13.70 -1.82 -3.46
N ALA A 89 12.39 -1.80 -3.24
CA ALA A 89 11.72 -2.73 -2.34
C ALA A 89 11.94 -4.20 -2.76
N LEU A 90 11.79 -4.52 -4.05
CA LEU A 90 11.91 -5.88 -4.57
C LEU A 90 13.34 -6.44 -4.53
N LYS A 91 14.38 -5.59 -4.62
CA LYS A 91 15.78 -6.03 -4.45
C LYS A 91 16.05 -6.64 -3.07
N ASN A 92 15.27 -6.27 -2.05
CA ASN A 92 15.45 -6.72 -0.67
C ASN A 92 14.58 -7.95 -0.31
N VAL A 93 13.97 -8.58 -1.32
CA VAL A 93 13.08 -9.75 -1.17
C VAL A 93 13.63 -10.98 -1.87
N VAL A 94 14.54 -10.79 -2.84
CA VAL A 94 15.21 -11.84 -3.62
C VAL A 94 16.53 -12.24 -2.96
#